data_AF-A0A9P3KX44-F1
#
_entry.id   AF-A0A9P3KX44-F1
#
_cell.length_a   1.000
_cell.length_b   1.000
_cell.length_c   1.000
_cell.angle_alpha   90.00
_cell.angle_beta   90.00
_cell.angle_gamma   90.00
#
_symmetry.space_group_name_H-M   'P 1'
#
loop_
_entity.id
_entity.type
_entity.pdbx_description
1 polymer ?
#
loop_
_entity_poly.entity_id
_entity_poly.type
_entity_poly.pdbx_seq_one_letter_code
_entity_poly.pdbx_strand_id
1 'polypeptide(L)'
;MLNRAYQECFEQCFVKQYSMIHRLETNKLRNVAKLFAHFLATDAMPWALLSYIRLTEEDTSSSSRIFIKIMFQEMSEQLGLRKMNERLSDPTMGAAFDGIFPKDTPKNTRFAINFFTSIGLGGLTDNLREHLKNMPKLIMQQQKPVQVSESESESESDSDSESESGSDSGSDSGSDSESESSDSESSESEDSRDRKRRRKK
;
A
#
# COMPACT_ATOMS: atom_id res chain seq x y z
N MET A 1 32.29 -12.38 3.40
CA MET A 1 31.80 -11.02 3.74
C MET A 1 32.25 -10.07 2.65
N LEU A 2 31.41 -9.13 2.23
CA LEU A 2 31.82 -8.04 1.33
C LEU A 2 32.88 -7.18 2.03
N ASN A 3 33.80 -6.60 1.26
CA ASN A 3 34.66 -5.54 1.79
C ASN A 3 33.79 -4.34 2.15
N ARG A 4 33.91 -3.84 3.39
CA ARG A 4 33.13 -2.73 3.94
C ARG A 4 33.12 -1.49 3.03
N ALA A 5 34.22 -1.21 2.33
CA ALA A 5 34.31 -0.11 1.37
C ALA A 5 33.29 -0.24 0.20
N TYR A 6 32.97 -1.46 -0.25
CA TYR A 6 31.91 -1.66 -1.26
C TYR A 6 30.52 -1.52 -0.66
N GLN A 7 30.31 -1.98 0.57
CA GLN A 7 29.05 -1.84 1.28
C GLN A 7 28.66 -0.35 1.43
N GLU A 8 29.57 0.48 1.93
CA GLU A 8 29.39 1.93 2.05
C GLU A 8 29.14 2.60 0.68
N CYS A 9 29.80 2.14 -0.39
CA CYS A 9 29.52 2.59 -1.76
C CYS A 9 28.11 2.21 -2.25
N PHE A 10 27.62 1.00 -1.94
CA PHE A 10 26.27 0.56 -2.30
C PHE A 10 25.19 1.26 -1.48
N GLU A 11 25.44 1.55 -0.20
CA GLU A 11 24.56 2.38 0.65
C GLU A 11 24.41 3.79 0.06
N GLN A 12 25.52 4.45 -0.29
CA GLN A 12 25.47 5.75 -0.97
C GLN A 12 24.78 5.68 -2.33
N CYS A 13 24.95 4.58 -3.07
CA CYS A 13 24.26 4.34 -4.34
C CYS A 13 22.75 4.24 -4.13
N PHE A 14 22.30 3.49 -3.11
CA PHE A 14 20.89 3.37 -2.75
C PHE A 14 20.26 4.74 -2.47
N VAL A 15 20.88 5.57 -1.62
CA VAL A 15 20.36 6.91 -1.27
C VAL A 15 20.28 7.82 -2.52
N LYS A 16 21.35 7.84 -3.34
CA LYS A 16 21.38 8.63 -4.59
C LYS A 16 20.30 8.17 -5.57
N GLN A 17 20.16 6.86 -5.77
CA GLN A 17 19.16 6.29 -6.67
C GLN A 17 17.75 6.54 -6.15
N TYR A 18 17.48 6.34 -4.85
CA TYR A 18 16.18 6.59 -4.24
C TYR A 18 15.74 8.05 -4.43
N SER A 19 16.64 9.03 -4.24
CA SER A 19 16.34 10.46 -4.48
C SER A 19 15.93 10.78 -5.94
N MET A 20 16.35 9.96 -6.90
CA MET A 20 16.12 10.17 -8.34
C MET A 20 15.14 9.17 -8.98
N ILE A 21 14.45 8.31 -8.21
CA ILE A 21 13.54 7.28 -8.76
C ILE A 21 12.42 7.82 -9.64
N HIS A 22 11.97 9.06 -9.41
CA HIS A 22 10.98 9.72 -10.25
C HIS A 22 11.47 9.97 -11.69
N ARG A 23 12.79 9.91 -11.94
CA ARG A 23 13.43 10.03 -13.27
C ARG A 23 13.70 8.68 -13.93
N LEU A 24 13.48 7.56 -13.25
CA LEU A 24 13.74 6.22 -13.78
C LEU A 24 12.53 5.68 -14.54
N GLU A 25 12.77 5.17 -15.75
CA GLU A 25 11.79 4.42 -16.51
C GLU A 25 11.40 3.12 -15.80
N THR A 26 10.14 2.68 -15.97
CA THR A 26 9.53 1.55 -15.25
C THR A 26 10.36 0.26 -15.25
N ASN A 27 11.02 -0.06 -16.37
CA ASN A 27 11.86 -1.26 -16.49
C ASN A 27 13.15 -1.15 -15.64
N LYS A 28 13.81 0.01 -15.67
CA LYS A 28 15.00 0.29 -14.85
C LYS A 28 14.63 0.28 -13.36
N LEU A 29 13.51 0.90 -13.01
CA LEU A 29 12.96 0.93 -11.67
C LEU A 29 12.69 -0.48 -11.11
N ARG A 30 12.04 -1.37 -11.89
CA ARG A 30 11.83 -2.77 -11.51
C ARG A 30 13.15 -3.51 -11.25
N ASN A 31 14.14 -3.34 -12.12
CA ASN A 31 15.43 -4.02 -11.98
C ASN A 31 16.21 -3.53 -10.75
N VAL A 32 16.23 -2.22 -10.50
CA VAL A 32 16.91 -1.62 -9.34
C VAL A 32 16.21 -1.99 -8.03
N ALA A 33 14.87 -2.05 -8.02
CA ALA A 33 14.11 -2.51 -6.85
C ALA A 33 14.42 -3.98 -6.50
N LYS A 34 14.44 -4.87 -7.49
CA LYS A 34 14.80 -6.29 -7.30
C LYS A 34 16.24 -6.45 -6.78
N LEU A 35 17.19 -5.68 -7.31
CA LEU A 35 18.59 -5.73 -6.88
C LEU A 35 18.75 -5.35 -5.40
N PHE A 36 18.16 -4.23 -4.98
CA PHE A 36 18.26 -3.78 -3.59
C PHE A 36 17.46 -4.66 -2.61
N ALA A 37 16.32 -5.21 -3.03
CA ALA A 37 15.59 -6.21 -2.27
C ALA A 37 16.45 -7.46 -2.00
N HIS A 38 17.17 -7.96 -3.01
CA HIS A 38 18.07 -9.10 -2.85
C HIS A 38 19.22 -8.79 -1.89
N PHE A 39 19.81 -7.60 -1.95
CA PHE A 39 20.86 -7.18 -1.02
C PHE A 39 20.39 -7.08 0.44
N LEU A 40 19.15 -6.63 0.67
CA LEU A 40 18.55 -6.62 2.02
C LEU A 40 18.18 -8.04 2.49
N ALA A 41 17.62 -8.87 1.61
CA ALA A 41 17.24 -10.25 1.93
C ALA A 41 18.44 -11.19 2.19
N THR A 42 19.62 -10.88 1.64
CA THR A 42 20.87 -11.64 1.85
C THR A 42 21.76 -11.07 2.96
N ASP A 43 21.28 -10.09 3.74
CA ASP A 43 22.05 -9.33 4.75
C ASP A 43 23.37 -8.74 4.19
N ALA A 44 23.41 -8.42 2.88
CA ALA A 44 24.54 -7.79 2.20
C ALA A 44 24.59 -6.26 2.37
N MET A 45 23.47 -5.65 2.75
CA MET A 45 23.34 -4.25 3.16
C MET A 45 22.51 -4.15 4.46
N PRO A 46 22.72 -3.12 5.30
CA PRO A 46 21.99 -2.97 6.54
C PRO A 46 20.54 -2.53 6.27
N TRP A 47 19.62 -3.09 7.05
CA TRP A 47 18.19 -2.73 6.99
C TRP A 47 17.92 -1.27 7.41
N ALA A 48 18.88 -0.63 8.08
CA ALA A 48 18.87 0.81 8.38
C ALA A 48 18.69 1.70 7.14
N LEU A 49 19.01 1.23 5.93
CA LEU A 49 18.72 1.95 4.67
C LEU A 49 17.24 2.23 4.44
N LEU A 50 16.34 1.47 5.08
CA LEU A 50 14.91 1.70 5.02
C LEU A 50 14.49 3.06 5.63
N SER A 51 15.33 3.68 6.46
CA SER A 51 15.13 5.03 7.02
C SER A 51 15.01 6.14 5.98
N TYR A 52 15.60 5.96 4.78
CA TYR A 52 15.51 6.92 3.67
C TYR A 52 14.16 6.84 2.93
N ILE A 53 13.33 5.83 3.22
CA ILE A 53 12.02 5.64 2.63
C ILE A 53 10.97 6.23 3.57
N ARG A 54 10.22 7.23 3.09
CA ARG A 54 8.99 7.70 3.74
C ARG A 54 7.78 7.22 2.93
N LEU A 55 6.79 6.64 3.62
CA LEU A 55 5.54 6.10 3.06
C LEU A 55 4.35 6.93 3.55
N THR A 56 4.36 8.21 3.20
CA THR A 56 3.25 9.15 3.42
C THR A 56 2.61 9.54 2.08
N GLU A 57 1.41 10.08 2.09
CA GLU A 57 0.75 10.57 0.87
C GLU A 57 1.53 11.69 0.19
N GLU A 58 2.11 12.61 0.99
CA GLU A 58 2.81 13.81 0.52
C GLU A 58 4.24 13.55 0.01
N ASP A 59 5.08 12.80 0.75
CA ASP A 59 6.46 12.50 0.32
C ASP A 59 6.59 11.43 -0.80
N THR A 60 5.51 10.71 -1.18
CA THR A 60 5.62 9.60 -2.14
C THR A 60 5.06 9.90 -3.53
N SER A 61 5.95 9.86 -4.54
CA SER A 61 5.55 9.83 -5.94
C SER A 61 5.06 8.44 -6.39
N SER A 62 4.34 8.36 -7.51
CA SER A 62 3.92 7.09 -8.11
C SER A 62 5.11 6.14 -8.37
N SER A 63 6.24 6.66 -8.85
CA SER A 63 7.48 5.88 -9.02
C SER A 63 8.00 5.35 -7.69
N SER A 64 7.96 6.17 -6.62
CA SER A 64 8.33 5.75 -5.26
C SER A 64 7.47 4.58 -4.79
N ARG A 65 6.14 4.67 -4.97
CA ARG A 65 5.18 3.62 -4.59
C ARG A 65 5.42 2.31 -5.36
N ILE A 66 5.70 2.39 -6.67
CA ILE A 66 6.05 1.22 -7.49
C ILE A 66 7.38 0.60 -7.05
N PHE A 67 8.38 1.41 -6.71
CA PHE A 67 9.68 0.94 -6.24
C PHE A 67 9.54 0.17 -4.92
N ILE A 68 8.90 0.79 -3.92
CA ILE A 68 8.65 0.18 -2.61
C ILE A 68 7.85 -1.11 -2.77
N LYS A 69 6.79 -1.11 -3.61
CA LYS A 69 5.99 -2.30 -3.91
C LYS A 69 6.86 -3.47 -4.40
N ILE A 70 7.66 -3.24 -5.44
CA ILE A 70 8.48 -4.30 -6.04
C ILE A 70 9.54 -4.77 -5.05
N MET A 71 10.17 -3.85 -4.31
CA MET A 71 11.21 -4.16 -3.35
C MET A 71 10.68 -5.06 -2.20
N PHE A 72 9.56 -4.68 -1.58
CA PHE A 72 8.96 -5.47 -0.49
C PHE A 72 8.37 -6.80 -0.97
N GLN A 73 7.78 -6.86 -2.17
CA GLN A 73 7.32 -8.12 -2.75
C GLN A 73 8.49 -9.10 -2.96
N GLU A 74 9.59 -8.63 -3.56
CA GLU A 74 10.81 -9.44 -3.76
C GLU A 74 11.44 -9.89 -2.43
N MET A 75 11.55 -9.00 -1.43
CA MET A 75 12.03 -9.37 -0.09
C MET A 75 11.14 -10.43 0.55
N SER A 76 9.81 -10.33 0.40
CA SER A 76 8.85 -11.30 0.92
C SER A 76 8.95 -12.67 0.26
N GLU A 77 9.30 -12.71 -1.04
CA GLU A 77 9.50 -13.93 -1.82
C GLU A 77 10.79 -14.66 -1.41
N GLN A 78 11.86 -13.92 -1.12
CA GLN A 78 13.15 -14.49 -0.72
C GLN A 78 13.22 -14.89 0.77
N LEU A 79 12.64 -14.10 1.69
CA LEU A 79 12.69 -14.35 3.13
C LEU A 79 11.49 -15.13 3.67
N GLY A 80 10.33 -15.01 3.02
CA GLY A 80 9.03 -15.34 3.58
C GLY A 80 8.50 -14.27 4.54
N LEU A 81 7.17 -14.08 4.53
CA LEU A 81 6.49 -13.03 5.30
C LEU A 81 6.80 -13.08 6.81
N ARG A 82 6.90 -14.27 7.40
CA ARG A 82 7.18 -14.44 8.84
C ARG A 82 8.55 -13.88 9.25
N LYS A 83 9.63 -14.31 8.59
CA LYS A 83 11.00 -13.83 8.90
C LYS A 83 11.16 -12.34 8.62
N MET A 84 10.51 -11.85 7.56
CA MET A 84 10.48 -10.42 7.26
C MET A 84 9.76 -9.62 8.38
N ASN A 85 8.64 -10.13 8.90
CA ASN A 85 7.95 -9.48 10.02
C ASN A 85 8.78 -9.50 11.33
N GLU A 86 9.45 -10.63 11.61
CA GLU A 86 10.37 -10.77 12.75
C GLU A 86 11.52 -9.74 12.68
N ARG A 87 12.10 -9.49 11.49
CA ARG A 87 13.14 -8.46 11.27
C ARG A 87 12.60 -7.02 11.33
N LEU A 88 11.41 -6.76 10.80
CA LEU A 88 10.78 -5.43 10.82
C LEU A 88 10.20 -5.05 12.18
N SER A 89 10.00 -6.03 13.07
CA SER A 89 9.55 -5.81 14.45
C SER A 89 10.72 -5.66 15.44
N ASP A 90 11.97 -5.65 14.99
CA ASP A 90 13.15 -5.50 15.84
C ASP A 90 13.17 -4.12 16.53
N PRO A 91 13.09 -4.05 17.88
CA PRO A 91 13.07 -2.79 18.60
C PRO A 91 14.32 -1.93 18.39
N THR A 92 15.47 -2.55 18.07
CA THR A 92 16.73 -1.82 17.86
C THR A 92 16.75 -0.99 16.58
N MET A 93 15.92 -1.37 15.60
CA MET A 93 15.81 -0.71 14.30
C MET A 93 14.50 0.09 14.12
N GLY A 94 13.67 0.22 15.16
CA GLY A 94 12.36 0.89 15.07
C GLY A 94 12.42 2.29 14.42
N ALA A 95 13.39 3.11 14.83
CA ALA A 95 13.60 4.45 14.26
C ALA A 95 13.96 4.46 12.75
N ALA A 96 14.51 3.36 12.23
CA ALA A 96 14.76 3.21 10.79
C ALA A 96 13.52 2.76 10.02
N PHE A 97 12.48 2.27 10.70
CA PHE A 97 11.23 1.82 10.09
C PHE A 97 10.07 2.80 10.28
N ASP A 98 10.19 3.82 11.13
CA ASP A 98 9.17 4.87 11.33
C ASP A 98 8.72 5.55 10.02
N GLY A 99 9.63 5.72 9.06
CA GLY A 99 9.30 6.26 7.73
C GLY A 99 8.37 5.34 6.91
N ILE A 100 8.48 4.02 7.08
CA ILE A 100 7.70 3.01 6.36
C ILE A 100 6.42 2.62 7.13
N PHE A 101 6.49 2.67 8.46
CA PHE A 101 5.40 2.35 9.38
C PHE A 101 5.02 3.57 10.24
N PRO A 102 4.54 4.66 9.64
CA PRO A 102 4.23 5.91 10.35
C PRO A 102 3.13 5.74 11.42
N LYS A 103 3.47 6.16 12.65
CA LYS A 103 2.58 6.17 13.82
C LYS A 103 2.24 7.59 14.30
N ASP A 104 2.63 8.60 13.54
CA ASP A 104 2.47 10.03 13.83
C ASP A 104 1.02 10.50 13.72
N THR A 105 0.37 10.19 12.59
CA THR A 105 -0.91 10.76 12.18
C THR A 105 -1.81 9.62 11.69
N PRO A 106 -3.09 9.55 12.11
CA PRO A 106 -4.00 8.48 11.68
C PRO A 106 -4.17 8.40 10.16
N LYS A 107 -3.98 9.51 9.43
CA LYS A 107 -3.92 9.54 7.96
C LYS A 107 -2.74 8.72 7.43
N ASN A 108 -1.52 8.97 7.91
CA ASN A 108 -0.31 8.29 7.50
C ASN A 108 -0.33 6.80 7.89
N THR A 109 -0.78 6.48 9.10
CA THR A 109 -0.98 5.08 9.54
C THR A 109 -1.96 4.33 8.63
N ARG A 110 -3.09 4.95 8.26
CA ARG A 110 -4.06 4.36 7.30
C ARG A 110 -3.46 4.20 5.90
N PHE A 111 -2.71 5.19 5.43
CA PHE A 111 -2.04 5.15 4.13
C PHE A 111 -1.06 3.96 4.05
N ALA A 112 -0.21 3.78 5.07
CA ALA A 112 0.70 2.65 5.16
C ALA A 112 -0.02 1.30 5.22
N ILE A 113 -1.07 1.17 6.05
CA ILE A 113 -1.91 -0.05 6.11
C ILE A 113 -2.48 -0.38 4.73
N ASN A 114 -3.11 0.60 4.07
CA ASN A 114 -3.74 0.42 2.75
C ASN A 114 -2.71 0.10 1.66
N PHE A 115 -1.52 0.69 1.72
CA PHE A 115 -0.43 0.37 0.80
C PHE A 115 -0.01 -1.09 0.95
N PHE A 116 0.33 -1.54 2.16
CA PHE A 116 0.79 -2.91 2.39
C PHE A 116 -0.30 -3.97 2.14
N THR A 117 -1.58 -3.68 2.39
CA THR A 117 -2.67 -4.59 1.98
C THR A 117 -2.82 -4.66 0.46
N SER A 118 -2.76 -3.53 -0.25
CA SER A 118 -2.90 -3.50 -1.72
C SER A 118 -1.80 -4.25 -2.48
N ILE A 119 -0.64 -4.48 -1.86
CA ILE A 119 0.48 -5.26 -2.43
C ILE A 119 0.53 -6.71 -1.95
N GLY A 120 -0.43 -7.15 -1.11
CA GLY A 120 -0.52 -8.52 -0.59
C GLY A 120 0.29 -8.80 0.68
N LEU A 121 0.86 -7.77 1.32
CA LEU A 121 1.75 -7.89 2.50
C LEU A 121 1.09 -7.36 3.78
N GLY A 122 -0.23 -7.52 3.91
CA GLY A 122 -1.03 -6.96 5.01
C GLY A 122 -0.57 -7.37 6.42
N GLY A 123 -0.01 -8.59 6.58
CA GLY A 123 0.48 -9.10 7.85
C GLY A 123 1.73 -8.41 8.40
N LEU A 124 2.37 -7.50 7.64
CA LEU A 124 3.38 -6.58 8.19
C LEU A 124 2.76 -5.45 9.01
N THR A 125 1.44 -5.23 8.91
CA THR A 125 0.78 -4.03 9.45
C THR A 125 -0.05 -4.27 10.70
N ASP A 126 0.00 -5.48 11.28
CA ASP A 126 -0.83 -5.84 12.43
C ASP A 126 -0.56 -4.93 13.64
N ASN A 127 0.72 -4.63 13.92
CA ASN A 127 1.12 -3.62 14.91
C ASN A 127 0.48 -2.24 14.65
N LEU A 128 0.45 -1.77 13.40
CA LEU A 128 -0.15 -0.46 13.05
C LEU A 128 -1.67 -0.48 13.21
N ARG A 129 -2.33 -1.61 12.92
CA ARG A 129 -3.78 -1.78 13.12
C ARG A 129 -4.14 -1.72 14.60
N GLU A 130 -3.32 -2.31 15.47
CA GLU A 130 -3.48 -2.21 16.93
C GLU A 130 -3.22 -0.79 17.44
N HIS A 131 -2.15 -0.13 16.98
CA HIS A 131 -1.91 1.28 17.30
C HIS A 131 -3.09 2.18 16.88
N LEU A 132 -3.66 1.97 15.68
CA LEU A 132 -4.81 2.72 15.18
C LEU A 132 -6.07 2.46 16.04
N LYS A 133 -6.34 1.21 16.45
CA LYS A 133 -7.44 0.88 17.38
C LYS A 133 -7.28 1.52 18.77
N ASN A 134 -6.04 1.68 19.24
CA ASN A 134 -5.74 2.27 20.55
C ASN A 134 -5.61 3.81 20.51
N MET A 135 -5.36 4.42 19.35
CA MET A 135 -5.18 5.86 19.20
C MET A 135 -6.37 6.71 19.69
N PRO A 136 -7.65 6.36 19.46
CA PRO A 136 -8.79 7.10 20.03
C PRO A 136 -8.78 7.10 21.57
N LYS A 137 -8.36 5.99 22.19
CA LYS A 137 -8.26 5.88 23.66
C LYS A 137 -7.15 6.78 24.21
N LEU A 138 -6.00 6.84 23.53
CA LEU A 138 -4.90 7.74 23.88
C LEU A 138 -5.28 9.22 23.73
N ILE A 139 -6.02 9.60 22.68
CA ILE A 139 -6.50 10.98 22.49
C ILE A 139 -7.50 11.36 23.59
N MET A 140 -8.45 10.48 23.91
CA MET A 140 -9.40 10.65 25.02
C MET A 140 -8.69 10.77 26.39
N GLN A 141 -7.63 9.98 26.60
CA GLN A 141 -6.84 10.02 27.83
C GLN A 141 -5.98 11.30 27.94
N GLN A 142 -5.52 11.84 26.81
CA GLN A 142 -4.73 13.08 26.73
C GLN A 142 -5.59 14.35 26.79
N GLN A 143 -6.91 14.24 26.53
CA GLN A 143 -7.88 15.34 26.73
C GLN A 143 -8.46 15.41 28.14
N LYS A 144 -8.11 14.49 29.06
CA LYS A 144 -8.56 14.58 30.46
C LYS A 144 -7.83 15.75 31.15
N PRO A 145 -8.52 16.82 31.59
CA PRO A 145 -7.85 17.94 32.24
C PRO A 145 -7.21 17.49 33.54
N VAL A 146 -6.05 18.06 33.86
CA VAL A 146 -5.39 17.86 35.16
C VAL A 146 -6.23 18.53 36.24
N GLN A 147 -7.10 17.77 36.89
CA GLN A 147 -7.63 18.07 38.21
C GLN A 147 -7.09 17.00 39.17
N VAL A 148 -6.42 17.47 40.22
CA VAL A 148 -5.75 16.65 41.23
C VAL A 148 -6.60 16.61 42.51
N SER A 149 -6.43 15.53 43.28
CA SER A 149 -6.90 15.28 44.66
C SER A 149 -8.39 14.96 44.89
N GLU A 150 -8.61 13.67 45.19
CA GLU A 150 -9.36 13.14 46.33
C GLU A 150 -10.87 13.41 46.44
N SER A 151 -11.69 12.43 46.09
CA SER A 151 -12.27 11.46 47.06
C SER A 151 -13.18 10.44 46.34
N GLU A 152 -13.56 9.36 47.03
CA GLU A 152 -14.25 8.21 46.45
C GLU A 152 -15.75 8.48 46.18
N SER A 153 -16.23 8.04 45.02
CA SER A 153 -17.64 7.73 44.81
C SER A 153 -17.79 6.76 43.64
N GLU A 154 -18.14 5.52 43.97
CA GLU A 154 -18.73 4.57 43.01
C GLU A 154 -19.94 5.24 42.34
N SER A 155 -19.94 5.36 41.01
CA SER A 155 -21.12 5.78 40.26
C SER A 155 -21.21 4.97 38.97
N GLU A 156 -21.86 3.82 39.10
CA GLU A 156 -22.44 3.11 37.96
C GLU A 156 -23.29 4.10 37.16
N SER A 157 -22.96 4.29 35.88
CA SER A 157 -23.76 5.10 34.96
C SER A 157 -24.11 4.26 33.76
N ASP A 158 -25.05 3.34 33.96
CA ASP A 158 -25.85 2.79 32.88
C ASP A 158 -26.39 3.97 32.05
N SER A 159 -26.13 3.93 30.75
CA SER A 159 -26.68 4.89 29.79
C SER A 159 -27.39 4.10 28.73
N ASP A 160 -28.62 3.74 29.05
CA ASP A 160 -29.60 3.27 28.09
C ASP A 160 -29.69 4.28 26.94
N SER A 161 -29.70 3.78 25.71
CA SER A 161 -30.01 4.56 24.52
C SER A 161 -30.88 3.73 23.61
N GLU A 162 -32.08 3.46 24.13
CA GLU A 162 -33.22 3.00 23.36
C GLU A 162 -33.62 4.07 22.35
N SER A 163 -33.68 3.72 21.07
CA SER A 163 -34.29 4.52 20.01
C SER A 163 -34.65 3.64 18.81
N GLU A 164 -35.71 2.86 19.04
CA GLU A 164 -36.79 2.52 18.12
C GLU A 164 -36.49 2.12 16.66
N SER A 165 -36.94 0.92 16.33
CA SER A 165 -37.04 0.39 14.97
C SER A 165 -38.05 1.13 14.10
N GLY A 166 -37.64 1.53 12.90
CA GLY A 166 -38.54 1.94 11.80
C GLY A 166 -38.46 0.95 10.65
N SER A 167 -39.36 -0.04 10.61
CA SER A 167 -39.52 -0.96 9.48
C SER A 167 -40.73 -0.56 8.64
N ASP A 168 -40.50 -0.18 7.38
CA ASP A 168 -41.56 -0.03 6.39
C ASP A 168 -41.28 -0.89 5.15
N SER A 169 -42.26 -1.72 4.82
CA SER A 169 -42.22 -2.68 3.71
C SER A 169 -43.06 -2.16 2.55
N GLY A 170 -42.46 -1.92 1.39
CA GLY A 170 -43.14 -1.55 0.16
C GLY A 170 -42.70 -2.43 -1.01
N SER A 171 -43.61 -3.25 -1.52
CA SER A 171 -43.38 -4.19 -2.63
C SER A 171 -44.35 -3.91 -3.78
N ASP A 172 -43.83 -3.65 -4.98
CA ASP A 172 -44.43 -3.93 -6.29
C ASP A 172 -43.35 -3.60 -7.34
N SER A 173 -42.80 -4.57 -8.08
CA SER A 173 -43.33 -5.22 -9.30
C SER A 173 -43.13 -4.37 -10.58
N GLY A 174 -42.66 -5.03 -11.64
CA GLY A 174 -42.10 -4.35 -12.82
C GLY A 174 -41.17 -5.28 -13.60
N SER A 175 -41.74 -6.36 -14.13
CA SER A 175 -41.07 -7.27 -15.06
C SER A 175 -41.14 -6.71 -16.48
N ASP A 176 -40.02 -6.73 -17.21
CA ASP A 176 -40.03 -6.78 -18.67
C ASP A 176 -38.89 -7.71 -19.14
N SER A 177 -39.26 -8.77 -19.84
CA SER A 177 -38.37 -9.77 -20.43
C SER A 177 -38.73 -9.90 -21.89
N GLU A 178 -37.86 -9.45 -22.79
CA GLU A 178 -38.06 -9.55 -24.24
C GLU A 178 -36.83 -10.23 -24.86
N SER A 179 -36.88 -11.55 -24.95
CA SER A 179 -36.05 -12.34 -25.87
C SER A 179 -36.85 -12.69 -27.13
N GLU A 180 -36.20 -13.41 -28.05
CA GLU A 180 -36.66 -13.87 -29.38
C GLU A 180 -36.41 -12.87 -30.55
N SER A 181 -35.92 -13.30 -31.72
CA SER A 181 -35.37 -14.61 -32.11
C SER A 181 -34.37 -14.50 -33.29
N SER A 182 -34.26 -15.53 -34.14
CA SER A 182 -33.16 -15.82 -35.05
C SER A 182 -33.53 -15.82 -36.55
N ASP A 183 -32.47 -15.95 -37.38
CA ASP A 183 -32.38 -16.74 -38.62
C ASP A 183 -32.29 -16.10 -40.02
N SER A 184 -31.41 -16.74 -40.81
CA SER A 184 -31.43 -16.98 -42.27
C SER A 184 -30.67 -16.08 -43.27
N GLU A 185 -29.48 -16.57 -43.63
CA GLU A 185 -29.03 -16.99 -44.98
C GLU A 185 -29.03 -16.07 -46.23
N SER A 186 -27.81 -15.92 -46.77
CA SER A 186 -27.42 -16.08 -48.19
C SER A 186 -27.87 -15.12 -49.31
N SER A 187 -26.91 -14.50 -50.01
CA SER A 187 -26.61 -14.78 -51.44
C SER A 187 -25.51 -13.87 -52.03
N GLU A 188 -24.91 -14.31 -53.15
CA GLU A 188 -23.71 -13.76 -53.79
C GLU A 188 -24.02 -12.73 -54.88
N SER A 189 -23.06 -11.85 -55.24
CA SER A 189 -22.93 -11.26 -56.59
C SER A 189 -21.58 -10.55 -56.82
N GLU A 190 -21.01 -10.75 -58.01
CA GLU A 190 -19.81 -10.10 -58.53
C GLU A 190 -20.15 -8.78 -59.29
N ASP A 191 -19.24 -7.80 -59.36
CA ASP A 191 -18.72 -7.26 -60.65
C ASP A 191 -17.52 -6.32 -60.46
N SER A 192 -16.50 -6.60 -61.25
CA SER A 192 -15.43 -5.73 -61.76
C SER A 192 -15.80 -4.26 -62.02
N ARG A 193 -14.81 -3.35 -61.84
CA ARG A 193 -14.48 -2.30 -62.84
C ARG A 193 -13.16 -1.55 -62.62
N ASP A 194 -12.22 -1.83 -63.51
CA ASP A 194 -11.04 -1.06 -63.90
C ASP A 194 -11.26 0.47 -63.94
N ARG A 195 -10.28 1.26 -63.44
CA ARG A 195 -9.84 2.51 -64.09
C ARG A 195 -8.42 2.98 -63.73
N LYS A 196 -7.48 2.67 -64.64
CA LYS A 196 -6.36 3.53 -65.12
C LYS A 196 -5.45 4.24 -64.08
N ARG A 197 -4.18 3.83 -63.98
CA ARG A 197 -3.03 4.41 -64.75
C ARG A 197 -2.95 5.96 -64.82
N ARG A 198 -1.94 6.58 -64.18
CA ARG A 198 -0.75 7.17 -64.88
C ARG A 198 0.32 7.84 -64.00
N ARG A 199 1.57 7.64 -64.41
CA ARG A 199 2.83 8.31 -63.98
C ARG A 199 2.83 9.85 -64.14
N LYS A 200 3.49 10.53 -63.20
CA LYS A 200 4.59 11.51 -63.38
C LYS A 200 5.14 11.88 -61.98
N LYS A 201 6.43 12.17 -61.78
CA LYS A 201 7.57 12.31 -62.70
C LYS A 201 8.81 11.68 -62.06
#